data_AF-A0A4Q2XR42-F1
#
_entry.id   AF-A0A4Q2XR42-F1
#
_cell.length_a   1.000
_cell.length_b   1.000
_cell.length_c   1.000
_cell.angle_alpha   90.00
_cell.angle_beta   90.00
_cell.angle_gamma   90.00
#
_symmetry.space_group_name_H-M   'P 1'
#
loop_
_entity.id
_entity.type
_entity.pdbx_description
1 polymer ?
#
loop_
_entity_poly.entity_id
_entity_poly.type
_entity_poly.pdbx_seq_one_letter_code
_entity_poly.pdbx_strand_id
1 'polypeptide(L)'
;VQGTINGYGERTGNCNLTSVIPILQLKMGLEAVPQLDKLRDLSYFVDDVSNNPHFARAPFVGRTAFAHKGGMHVNAVQKLARSYEHIVPESVGNERNILVSELSGQSNILLKAERLGIALGKGSPEAASILKRVKELEHEGYSFEAAGGSLEILIRRELGQYTKPFDLTEYHASFRQYRDGHPPVCEATVKLVVDGTPELTVAEGHGVVNALDLALRKALLPFYPEIAEVSLVDYKVRILDGHDATAAKTRVLIVSTDGQRNWGTVGVSDNIIEASWLALVDGIDLFLQRRKASN
;
A
#
# COMPACT_ATOMS: atom_id res chain seq x y z
N VAL A 1 -18.86 0.74 32.06
CA VAL A 1 -17.49 0.19 31.88
C VAL A 1 -16.54 1.38 31.75
N GLN A 2 -15.40 1.40 32.44
CA GLN A 2 -14.37 2.43 32.28
C GLN A 2 -13.24 1.88 31.40
N GLY A 3 -12.75 2.68 30.46
CA GLY A 3 -11.72 2.28 29.49
C GLY A 3 -11.29 3.44 28.59
N THR A 4 -10.45 3.15 27.62
CA THR A 4 -9.92 4.12 26.65
C THR A 4 -10.05 3.60 25.21
N ILE A 5 -10.07 4.51 24.24
CA ILE A 5 -9.93 4.15 22.82
C ILE A 5 -8.56 3.51 22.63
N ASN A 6 -8.51 2.42 21.85
CA ASN A 6 -7.32 1.61 21.58
C ASN A 6 -6.66 0.97 22.81
N GLY A 7 -7.30 1.04 23.99
CA GLY A 7 -6.76 0.46 25.22
C GLY A 7 -5.57 1.22 25.80
N TYR A 8 -5.35 2.48 25.42
CA TYR A 8 -4.27 3.29 25.99
C TYR A 8 -4.33 3.42 27.51
N GLY A 9 -3.16 3.47 28.12
CA GLY A 9 -3.00 3.58 29.57
C GLY A 9 -1.62 3.14 30.00
N GLU A 10 -1.37 3.24 31.30
CA GLU A 10 -0.13 2.80 31.93
C GLU A 10 0.13 1.30 31.74
N ARG A 11 1.40 0.96 31.43
CA ARG A 11 1.91 -0.42 31.30
C ARG A 11 1.13 -1.28 30.30
N THR A 12 0.15 -2.04 30.76
CA THR A 12 -0.66 -2.95 29.95
C THR A 12 -1.83 -2.24 29.26
N GLY A 13 -2.06 -0.97 29.58
CA GLY A 13 -3.18 -0.20 29.08
C GLY A 13 -4.44 -0.34 29.93
N ASN A 14 -5.49 0.39 29.53
CA ASN A 14 -6.84 0.29 30.12
C ASN A 14 -7.71 -0.66 29.30
N CYS A 15 -8.93 -0.91 29.78
CA CYS A 15 -9.96 -1.62 29.01
C CYS A 15 -10.12 -1.00 27.61
N ASN A 16 -9.93 -1.81 26.57
CA ASN A 16 -9.98 -1.34 25.19
C ASN A 16 -11.43 -1.18 24.71
N LEU A 17 -11.89 0.07 24.66
CA LEU A 17 -13.25 0.40 24.25
C LEU A 17 -13.53 0.05 22.78
N THR A 18 -12.53 0.03 21.89
CA THR A 18 -12.74 -0.39 20.49
C THR A 18 -13.02 -1.89 20.35
N SER A 19 -12.73 -2.66 21.40
CA SER A 19 -13.10 -4.08 21.49
C SER A 19 -14.42 -4.29 22.25
N VAL A 20 -14.64 -3.56 23.33
CA VAL A 20 -15.82 -3.75 24.19
C VAL A 20 -17.11 -3.21 23.57
N ILE A 21 -17.06 -2.03 22.95
CA ILE A 21 -18.27 -1.38 22.40
C ILE A 21 -18.95 -2.27 21.34
N PRO A 22 -18.25 -2.82 20.32
CA PRO A 22 -18.87 -3.73 19.34
C PRO A 22 -19.45 -5.00 19.96
N ILE A 23 -18.83 -5.54 21.01
CA ILE A 23 -19.33 -6.74 21.70
C ILE A 23 -20.66 -6.44 22.38
N LEU A 24 -20.72 -5.35 23.15
CA LEU A 24 -21.96 -4.95 23.84
C LEU A 24 -23.09 -4.72 22.83
N GLN A 25 -22.82 -3.95 21.79
CA GLN A 25 -23.86 -3.50 20.86
C GLN A 25 -24.27 -4.58 19.86
N LEU A 26 -23.31 -5.25 19.20
CA LEU A 26 -23.61 -6.21 18.12
C LEU A 26 -23.85 -7.63 18.62
N LYS A 27 -23.35 -7.99 19.80
CA LYS A 27 -23.44 -9.37 20.31
C LYS A 27 -24.35 -9.51 21.52
N MET A 28 -24.47 -8.47 22.34
CA MET A 28 -25.30 -8.49 23.55
C MET A 28 -26.59 -7.66 23.42
N GLY A 29 -26.77 -6.92 22.32
CA GLY A 29 -27.95 -6.08 22.11
C GLY A 29 -28.03 -4.89 23.06
N LEU A 30 -26.91 -4.48 23.65
CA LEU A 30 -26.81 -3.35 24.58
C LEU A 30 -26.27 -2.14 23.82
N GLU A 31 -27.12 -1.15 23.56
CA GLU A 31 -26.71 0.09 22.91
C GLU A 31 -25.68 0.83 23.77
N ALA A 32 -24.47 1.02 23.23
CA ALA A 32 -23.36 1.65 23.92
C ALA A 32 -23.02 3.02 23.31
N VAL A 33 -23.08 3.13 21.98
CA VAL A 33 -22.84 4.38 21.24
C VAL A 33 -23.78 4.50 20.04
N PRO A 34 -24.16 5.74 19.64
CA PRO A 34 -25.08 5.94 18.52
C PRO A 34 -24.43 5.68 17.14
N GLN A 35 -23.13 5.93 16.98
CA GLN A 35 -22.41 5.85 15.69
C GLN A 35 -21.30 4.79 15.75
N LEU A 36 -21.69 3.52 15.79
CA LEU A 36 -20.72 2.42 15.84
C LEU A 36 -19.90 2.30 14.54
N ASP A 37 -20.49 2.68 13.42
CA ASP A 37 -19.87 2.73 12.09
C ASP A 37 -18.72 3.74 11.98
N LYS A 38 -18.51 4.59 12.98
CA LYS A 38 -17.37 5.53 13.07
C LYS A 38 -16.24 5.03 13.97
N LEU A 39 -16.34 3.82 14.50
CA LEU A 39 -15.38 3.31 15.49
C LEU A 39 -13.96 3.17 14.94
N ARG A 40 -13.80 2.73 13.69
CA ARG A 40 -12.49 2.66 13.03
C ARG A 40 -11.85 4.03 12.86
N ASP A 41 -12.61 5.00 12.35
CA ASP A 41 -12.12 6.38 12.16
C ASP A 41 -11.68 7.00 13.48
N LEU A 42 -12.47 6.80 14.55
CA LEU A 42 -12.13 7.24 15.90
C LEU A 42 -10.84 6.58 16.41
N SER A 43 -10.68 5.27 16.18
CA SER A 43 -9.47 4.53 16.54
C SER A 43 -8.23 5.11 15.86
N TYR A 44 -8.31 5.38 14.56
CA TYR A 44 -7.17 5.89 13.80
C TYR A 44 -6.83 7.33 14.20
N PHE A 45 -7.86 8.17 14.36
CA PHE A 45 -7.69 9.53 14.85
C PHE A 45 -6.94 9.59 16.19
N VAL A 46 -7.31 8.73 17.15
CA VAL A 46 -6.64 8.68 18.45
C VAL A 46 -5.19 8.22 18.36
N ASP A 47 -4.89 7.25 17.49
CA ASP A 47 -3.51 6.83 17.21
C ASP A 47 -2.69 7.97 16.62
N ASP A 48 -3.23 8.69 15.64
CA ASP A 48 -2.56 9.80 14.95
C ASP A 48 -2.26 10.95 15.92
N VAL A 49 -3.26 11.39 16.70
CA VAL A 49 -3.11 12.46 17.70
C VAL A 49 -2.11 12.06 18.79
N SER A 50 -2.01 10.77 19.11
CA SER A 50 -1.06 10.27 20.12
C SER A 50 0.31 9.91 19.54
N ASN A 51 0.52 10.15 18.24
CA ASN A 51 1.74 9.79 17.50
C ASN A 51 2.14 8.31 17.66
N ASN A 52 1.14 7.43 17.64
CA ASN A 52 1.32 5.99 17.72
C ASN A 52 0.94 5.32 16.39
N PRO A 53 1.60 4.22 16.02
CA PRO A 53 1.24 3.49 14.82
C PRO A 53 -0.08 2.71 15.01
N HIS A 54 -0.92 2.67 13.97
CA HIS A 54 -2.14 1.86 14.00
C HIS A 54 -1.86 0.37 14.20
N PHE A 55 -2.56 -0.25 15.16
CA PHE A 55 -2.44 -1.68 15.37
C PHE A 55 -3.24 -2.46 14.32
N ALA A 56 -2.56 -2.93 13.28
CA ALA A 56 -3.17 -3.61 12.14
C ALA A 56 -4.08 -4.80 12.50
N ARG A 57 -3.77 -5.52 13.59
CA ARG A 57 -4.48 -6.71 14.07
C ARG A 57 -5.48 -6.41 15.19
N ALA A 58 -5.75 -5.14 15.47
CA ALA A 58 -6.73 -4.76 16.49
C ALA A 58 -8.10 -5.40 16.19
N PRO A 59 -8.77 -6.00 17.18
CA PRO A 59 -10.14 -6.49 17.01
C PRO A 59 -11.06 -5.39 16.47
N PHE A 60 -11.92 -5.75 15.52
CA PHE A 60 -12.90 -4.85 14.85
C PHE A 60 -12.31 -3.74 14.00
N VAL A 61 -11.37 -2.93 14.50
CA VAL A 61 -10.88 -1.70 13.84
C VAL A 61 -9.56 -1.88 13.08
N GLY A 62 -8.84 -2.98 13.32
CA GLY A 62 -7.58 -3.26 12.64
C GLY A 62 -7.78 -3.49 11.14
N ARG A 63 -6.85 -3.00 10.30
CA ARG A 63 -6.90 -3.18 8.84
C ARG A 63 -6.90 -4.65 8.39
N THR A 64 -6.47 -5.58 9.26
CA THR A 64 -6.48 -7.03 8.99
C THR A 64 -7.60 -7.77 9.72
N ALA A 65 -8.48 -7.09 10.45
CA ALA A 65 -9.54 -7.73 11.24
C ALA A 65 -10.56 -8.52 10.40
N PHE A 66 -10.76 -8.11 9.14
CA PHE A 66 -11.64 -8.76 8.17
C PHE A 66 -10.90 -9.09 6.87
N ALA A 67 -9.62 -9.47 6.99
CA ALA A 67 -8.78 -9.81 5.85
C ALA A 67 -8.83 -11.29 5.49
N HIS A 68 -8.99 -11.60 4.20
CA HIS A 68 -9.07 -12.96 3.66
C HIS A 68 -8.00 -13.17 2.59
N LYS A 69 -7.10 -14.14 2.82
CA LYS A 69 -5.92 -14.39 1.97
C LYS A 69 -6.02 -15.66 1.13
N GLY A 70 -6.46 -16.77 1.73
CA GLY A 70 -6.51 -18.08 1.05
C GLY A 70 -7.65 -18.19 0.05
N GLY A 71 -7.38 -18.74 -1.14
CA GLY A 71 -8.39 -18.86 -2.21
C GLY A 71 -9.66 -19.63 -1.81
N MET A 72 -9.53 -20.68 -0.99
CA MET A 72 -10.70 -21.40 -0.45
C MET A 72 -11.52 -20.54 0.52
N HIS A 73 -10.84 -19.80 1.42
CA HIS A 73 -11.50 -18.91 2.37
C HIS A 73 -12.25 -17.79 1.63
N VAL A 74 -11.61 -17.19 0.62
CA VAL A 74 -12.23 -16.14 -0.20
C VAL A 74 -13.45 -16.68 -0.96
N ASN A 75 -13.38 -17.88 -1.54
CA ASN A 75 -14.54 -18.48 -2.20
C ASN A 75 -15.70 -18.76 -1.23
N ALA A 76 -15.40 -19.21 -0.01
CA ALA A 76 -16.41 -19.47 1.00
C ALA A 76 -17.05 -18.17 1.51
N VAL A 77 -16.26 -17.11 1.74
CA VAL A 77 -16.75 -15.79 2.13
C VAL A 77 -17.65 -15.16 1.05
N GLN A 78 -17.33 -15.36 -0.24
CA GLN A 78 -18.20 -14.93 -1.33
C GLN A 78 -19.58 -15.59 -1.29
N LYS A 79 -19.66 -16.88 -0.91
CA LYS A 79 -20.92 -17.62 -0.83
C LYS A 79 -21.68 -17.34 0.47
N LEU A 80 -20.96 -17.26 1.58
CA LEU A 80 -21.54 -17.09 2.92
C LEU A 80 -20.55 -16.36 3.84
N ALA A 81 -20.57 -15.04 3.83
CA ALA A 81 -19.67 -14.19 4.62
C ALA A 81 -19.63 -14.56 6.12
N ARG A 82 -20.80 -14.82 6.73
CA ARG A 82 -20.95 -15.17 8.16
C ARG A 82 -20.21 -16.44 8.60
N SER A 83 -19.69 -17.24 7.67
CA SER A 83 -18.88 -18.42 7.99
C SER A 83 -17.47 -18.09 8.49
N TYR A 84 -16.94 -16.91 8.14
CA TYR A 84 -15.63 -16.42 8.60
C TYR A 84 -15.70 -15.01 9.21
N GLU A 85 -16.73 -14.23 8.88
CA GLU A 85 -16.95 -12.90 9.44
C GLU A 85 -18.00 -12.97 10.54
N HIS A 86 -17.55 -12.74 11.77
CA HIS A 86 -18.37 -12.80 12.98
C HIS A 86 -19.28 -11.58 13.18
N ILE A 87 -19.13 -10.54 12.34
CA ILE A 87 -20.00 -9.37 12.16
C ILE A 87 -19.86 -8.86 10.72
N VAL A 88 -20.76 -7.96 10.28
CA VAL A 88 -20.60 -7.19 9.03
C VAL A 88 -19.53 -6.11 9.26
N PRO A 89 -18.39 -6.07 8.54
CA PRO A 89 -17.30 -5.13 8.79
C PRO A 89 -17.71 -3.66 8.83
N GLU A 90 -18.64 -3.27 7.95
CA GLU A 90 -19.12 -1.91 7.79
C GLU A 90 -19.86 -1.40 9.04
N SER A 91 -20.38 -2.30 9.87
CA SER A 91 -21.06 -1.95 11.13
C SER A 91 -20.14 -1.32 12.18
N VAL A 92 -18.81 -1.45 12.02
CA VAL A 92 -17.79 -0.83 12.89
C VAL A 92 -16.90 0.17 12.13
N GLY A 93 -17.30 0.55 10.92
CA GLY A 93 -16.52 1.44 10.04
C GLY A 93 -15.33 0.75 9.36
N ASN A 94 -15.28 -0.57 9.39
CA ASN A 94 -14.24 -1.33 8.70
C ASN A 94 -14.79 -1.91 7.38
N GLU A 95 -13.94 -2.60 6.64
CA GLU A 95 -14.30 -3.18 5.35
C GLU A 95 -13.73 -4.59 5.23
N ARG A 96 -14.40 -5.43 4.44
CA ARG A 96 -13.82 -6.72 4.04
C ARG A 96 -12.58 -6.45 3.19
N ASN A 97 -11.44 -7.03 3.54
CA ASN A 97 -10.21 -6.91 2.76
C ASN A 97 -9.84 -8.25 2.11
N ILE A 98 -9.72 -8.29 0.78
CA ILE A 98 -9.30 -9.50 0.06
C ILE A 98 -7.86 -9.30 -0.35
N LEU A 99 -7.00 -10.13 0.23
CA LEU A 99 -5.56 -10.08 0.02
C LEU A 99 -5.19 -10.97 -1.16
N VAL A 100 -4.20 -10.52 -1.93
CA VAL A 100 -3.62 -11.26 -3.03
C VAL A 100 -2.18 -11.62 -2.65
N SER A 101 -1.83 -12.90 -2.80
CA SER A 101 -0.53 -13.47 -2.46
C SER A 101 -0.32 -14.82 -3.17
N GLU A 102 0.79 -15.51 -2.90
CA GLU A 102 1.07 -16.85 -3.44
C GLU A 102 -0.07 -17.90 -3.24
N LEU A 103 -0.83 -17.80 -2.14
CA LEU A 103 -1.94 -18.70 -1.78
C LEU A 103 -3.27 -18.31 -2.44
N SER A 104 -3.27 -17.25 -3.25
CA SER A 104 -4.47 -16.77 -3.92
C SER A 104 -4.93 -17.71 -5.03
N GLY A 105 -6.24 -17.74 -5.23
CA GLY A 105 -6.87 -18.33 -6.41
C GLY A 105 -7.37 -17.25 -7.37
N GLN A 106 -7.93 -17.68 -8.50
CA GLN A 106 -8.55 -16.76 -9.47
C GLN A 106 -9.64 -15.90 -8.82
N SER A 107 -10.39 -16.44 -7.84
CA SER A 107 -11.42 -15.69 -7.12
C SER A 107 -10.88 -14.44 -6.42
N ASN A 108 -9.65 -14.47 -5.89
CA ASN A 108 -9.03 -13.29 -5.27
C ASN A 108 -8.79 -12.19 -6.33
N ILE A 109 -8.25 -12.58 -7.49
CA ILE A 109 -7.97 -11.66 -8.60
C ILE A 109 -9.26 -11.03 -9.13
N LEU A 110 -10.30 -11.84 -9.36
CA LEU A 110 -11.60 -11.39 -9.85
C LEU A 110 -12.24 -10.36 -8.92
N LEU A 111 -12.26 -10.65 -7.60
CA LEU A 111 -12.80 -9.71 -6.61
C LEU A 111 -11.98 -8.42 -6.52
N LYS A 112 -10.66 -8.52 -6.67
CA LYS A 112 -9.82 -7.33 -6.64
C LYS A 112 -10.04 -6.48 -7.90
N ALA A 113 -10.14 -7.11 -9.07
CA ALA A 113 -10.46 -6.42 -10.32
C ALA A 113 -11.84 -5.74 -10.25
N GLU A 114 -12.86 -6.43 -9.72
CA GLU A 114 -14.19 -5.87 -9.51
C GLU A 114 -14.17 -4.60 -8.64
N ARG A 115 -13.43 -4.61 -7.52
CA ARG A 115 -13.25 -3.43 -6.65
C ARG A 115 -12.54 -2.26 -7.34
N LEU A 116 -11.74 -2.55 -8.36
CA LEU A 116 -11.05 -1.56 -9.17
C LEU A 116 -11.91 -1.07 -10.35
N GLY A 117 -13.14 -1.59 -10.51
CA GLY A 117 -14.00 -1.30 -11.66
C GLY A 117 -13.55 -1.98 -12.95
N ILE A 118 -12.69 -3.01 -12.86
CA ILE A 118 -12.12 -3.72 -13.99
C ILE A 118 -12.91 -5.01 -14.23
N ALA A 119 -13.57 -5.10 -15.39
CA ALA A 119 -14.30 -6.30 -15.79
C ALA A 119 -13.34 -7.44 -16.11
N LEU A 120 -13.41 -8.53 -15.33
CA LEU A 120 -12.59 -9.72 -15.52
C LEU A 120 -13.46 -10.97 -15.44
N GLY A 121 -13.43 -11.78 -16.50
CA GLY A 121 -14.23 -13.01 -16.58
C GLY A 121 -13.65 -14.13 -15.73
N LYS A 122 -14.51 -14.88 -15.03
CA LYS A 122 -14.07 -16.08 -14.30
C LYS A 122 -13.60 -17.16 -15.29
N GLY A 123 -12.41 -17.72 -15.04
CA GLY A 123 -11.81 -18.71 -15.94
C GLY A 123 -11.22 -18.12 -17.23
N SER A 124 -11.15 -16.80 -17.34
CA SER A 124 -10.53 -16.13 -18.48
C SER A 124 -9.01 -16.38 -18.53
N PRO A 125 -8.39 -16.45 -19.72
CA PRO A 125 -6.94 -16.51 -19.88
C PRO A 125 -6.21 -15.38 -19.14
N GLU A 126 -6.79 -14.19 -19.15
CA GLU A 126 -6.25 -13.00 -18.49
C GLU A 126 -6.20 -13.17 -16.97
N ALA A 127 -7.27 -13.68 -16.36
CA ALA A 127 -7.29 -13.97 -14.91
C ALA A 127 -6.25 -15.03 -14.52
N ALA A 128 -6.01 -16.02 -15.39
CA ALA A 128 -4.95 -17.01 -15.19
C ALA A 128 -3.55 -16.39 -15.34
N SER A 129 -3.35 -15.52 -16.33
CA SER A 129 -2.09 -14.80 -16.55
C SER A 129 -1.73 -13.91 -15.36
N ILE A 130 -2.67 -13.08 -14.90
CA ILE A 130 -2.49 -12.22 -13.72
C ILE A 130 -2.14 -13.06 -12.50
N LEU A 131 -2.87 -14.15 -12.25
CA LEU A 131 -2.60 -15.01 -11.09
C LEU A 131 -1.21 -15.65 -11.17
N LYS A 132 -0.80 -16.10 -12.36
CA LYS A 132 0.53 -16.65 -12.59
C LYS A 132 1.60 -15.61 -12.28
N ARG A 133 1.44 -14.38 -12.82
CA ARG A 133 2.41 -13.31 -12.62
C ARG A 133 2.51 -12.83 -11.17
N VAL A 134 1.39 -12.78 -10.46
CA VAL A 134 1.35 -12.53 -9.01
C VAL A 134 2.19 -13.58 -8.26
N LYS A 135 2.01 -14.87 -8.57
CA LYS A 135 2.74 -15.95 -7.89
C LYS A 135 4.24 -15.89 -8.17
N GLU A 136 4.64 -15.60 -9.41
CA GLU A 136 6.05 -15.39 -9.78
C GLU A 136 6.67 -14.25 -8.99
N LEU A 137 6.01 -13.08 -8.97
CA LEU A 137 6.52 -11.91 -8.27
C LEU A 137 6.55 -12.13 -6.74
N GLU A 138 5.55 -12.77 -6.15
CA GLU A 138 5.58 -13.13 -4.72
C GLU A 138 6.75 -14.08 -4.39
N HIS A 139 7.05 -15.04 -5.28
CA HIS A 139 8.23 -15.91 -5.13
C HIS A 139 9.55 -15.13 -5.26
N GLU A 140 9.58 -14.10 -6.11
CA GLU A 140 10.72 -13.18 -6.23
C GLU A 140 10.86 -12.25 -5.02
N GLY A 141 9.86 -12.18 -4.15
CA GLY A 141 9.89 -11.42 -2.90
C GLY A 141 8.83 -10.34 -2.74
N TYR A 142 8.03 -10.07 -3.78
CA TYR A 142 6.98 -9.04 -3.75
C TYR A 142 5.92 -9.39 -2.71
N SER A 143 5.19 -8.36 -2.24
CA SER A 143 4.04 -8.57 -1.35
C SER A 143 2.88 -7.67 -1.76
N PHE A 144 1.95 -8.22 -2.51
CA PHE A 144 0.75 -7.52 -2.97
C PHE A 144 -0.31 -7.35 -1.88
N GLU A 145 -0.15 -8.05 -0.75
CA GLU A 145 -0.99 -7.92 0.44
C GLU A 145 -1.04 -6.47 0.95
N ALA A 146 0.13 -5.83 1.04
CA ALA A 146 0.25 -4.45 1.48
C ALA A 146 0.42 -3.46 0.32
N ALA A 147 0.69 -3.95 -0.90
CA ALA A 147 0.93 -3.15 -2.09
C ALA A 147 -0.20 -3.30 -3.13
N GLY A 148 -1.42 -2.97 -2.70
CA GLY A 148 -2.59 -3.04 -3.56
C GLY A 148 -2.51 -2.16 -4.81
N GLY A 149 -1.67 -1.11 -4.79
CA GLY A 149 -1.40 -0.27 -5.94
C GLY A 149 -0.53 -0.94 -6.98
N SER A 150 0.58 -1.58 -6.60
CA SER A 150 1.41 -2.36 -7.54
C SER A 150 0.62 -3.52 -8.16
N LEU A 151 -0.32 -4.13 -7.40
CA LEU A 151 -1.24 -5.12 -7.95
C LEU A 151 -2.19 -4.52 -9.00
N GLU A 152 -2.72 -3.32 -8.77
CA GLU A 152 -3.57 -2.63 -9.74
C GLU A 152 -2.80 -2.32 -11.03
N ILE A 153 -1.57 -1.82 -10.93
CA ILE A 153 -0.69 -1.61 -12.10
C ILE A 153 -0.50 -2.92 -12.86
N LEU A 154 -0.20 -4.02 -12.15
CA LEU A 154 -0.02 -5.33 -12.75
C LEU A 154 -1.26 -5.79 -13.52
N ILE A 155 -2.45 -5.69 -12.90
CA ILE A 155 -3.73 -6.04 -13.54
C ILE A 155 -3.95 -5.19 -14.80
N ARG A 156 -3.74 -3.87 -14.73
CA ARG A 156 -3.90 -2.97 -15.88
C ARG A 156 -2.95 -3.33 -17.02
N ARG A 157 -1.70 -3.70 -16.73
CA ARG A 157 -0.71 -4.12 -17.72
C ARG A 157 -1.14 -5.41 -18.43
N GLU A 158 -1.53 -6.43 -17.67
CA GLU A 158 -1.97 -7.72 -18.22
C GLU A 158 -3.24 -7.60 -19.09
N LEU A 159 -4.10 -6.62 -18.80
CA LEU A 159 -5.32 -6.37 -19.57
C LEU A 159 -5.15 -5.39 -20.73
N GLY A 160 -3.94 -4.88 -20.97
CA GLY A 160 -3.70 -3.86 -21.99
C GLY A 160 -4.38 -2.52 -21.70
N GLN A 161 -4.79 -2.29 -20.46
CA GLN A 161 -5.44 -1.04 -19.99
C GLN A 161 -4.46 -0.05 -19.37
N TYR A 162 -3.16 -0.34 -19.47
CA TYR A 162 -2.08 0.49 -18.95
C TYR A 162 -1.54 1.39 -20.05
N THR A 163 -1.49 2.70 -19.81
CA THR A 163 -0.76 3.64 -20.67
C THR A 163 0.44 4.16 -19.90
N LYS A 164 1.66 3.94 -20.39
CA LYS A 164 2.86 4.47 -19.72
C LYS A 164 2.83 6.01 -19.72
N PRO A 165 2.83 6.69 -18.56
CA PRO A 165 2.78 8.15 -18.52
C PRO A 165 4.13 8.77 -18.90
N PHE A 166 5.23 8.12 -18.54
CA PHE A 166 6.57 8.56 -18.88
C PHE A 166 7.52 7.36 -19.02
N ASP A 167 8.51 7.48 -19.89
CA ASP A 167 9.54 6.46 -20.08
C ASP A 167 10.77 6.78 -19.24
N LEU A 168 10.96 6.03 -18.15
CA LEU A 168 12.14 6.17 -17.32
C LEU A 168 13.32 5.45 -17.96
N THR A 169 14.35 6.22 -18.36
CA THR A 169 15.49 5.68 -19.11
C THR A 169 16.68 5.38 -18.22
N GLU A 170 16.98 6.26 -17.26
CA GLU A 170 18.16 6.15 -16.42
C GLU A 170 17.96 6.97 -15.14
N TYR A 171 18.56 6.51 -14.05
CA TYR A 171 18.79 7.34 -12.88
C TYR A 171 20.18 7.05 -12.30
N HIS A 172 20.73 8.04 -11.61
CA HIS A 172 21.96 7.91 -10.84
C HIS A 172 21.73 8.56 -9.47
N ALA A 173 22.14 7.90 -8.40
CA ALA A 173 22.06 8.46 -7.05
C ALA A 173 23.41 8.28 -6.34
N SER A 174 23.83 9.30 -5.61
CA SER A 174 25.08 9.27 -4.86
C SER A 174 24.90 9.81 -3.46
N PHE A 175 25.65 9.23 -2.53
CA PHE A 175 25.82 9.70 -1.17
C PHE A 175 27.30 9.99 -0.93
N ARG A 176 27.63 11.21 -0.53
CA ARG A 176 28.99 11.64 -0.26
C ARG A 176 29.10 12.08 1.20
N GLN A 177 29.81 11.29 2.00
CA GLN A 177 30.20 11.64 3.36
C GLN A 177 31.64 12.15 3.37
N TYR A 178 31.80 13.44 3.63
CA TYR A 178 33.12 14.05 3.73
C TYR A 178 33.75 13.76 5.09
N ARG A 179 35.09 13.62 5.12
CA ARG A 179 35.89 13.33 6.33
C ARG A 179 36.53 14.58 6.95
N ASP A 180 36.35 15.72 6.31
CA ASP A 180 36.91 17.03 6.67
C ASP A 180 35.89 17.93 7.40
N GLY A 181 34.71 17.40 7.75
CA GLY A 181 33.68 18.09 8.52
C GLY A 181 32.57 18.74 7.68
N HIS A 182 32.64 18.69 6.34
CA HIS A 182 31.53 19.16 5.52
C HIS A 182 30.27 18.28 5.71
N PRO A 183 29.06 18.87 5.66
CA PRO A 183 27.83 18.11 5.69
C PRO A 183 27.76 17.05 4.58
N PRO A 184 27.14 15.89 4.83
CA PRO A 184 26.94 14.90 3.78
C PRO A 184 26.05 15.45 2.66
N VAL A 185 26.32 15.02 1.43
CA VAL A 185 25.54 15.38 0.24
C VAL A 185 24.88 14.13 -0.32
N CYS A 186 23.56 14.19 -0.51
CA CYS A 186 22.81 13.21 -1.30
C CYS A 186 22.31 13.89 -2.56
N GLU A 187 22.64 13.32 -3.71
CA GLU A 187 22.31 13.89 -5.02
C GLU A 187 21.77 12.79 -5.92
N ALA A 188 20.75 13.10 -6.71
CA ALA A 188 20.23 12.20 -7.72
C ALA A 188 19.99 12.91 -9.05
N THR A 189 20.24 12.18 -10.12
CA THR A 189 19.98 12.55 -11.51
C THR A 189 18.94 11.58 -12.06
N VAL A 190 17.90 12.09 -12.71
CA VAL A 190 16.85 11.29 -13.35
C VAL A 190 16.70 11.72 -14.81
N LYS A 191 16.72 10.74 -15.70
CA LYS A 191 16.51 10.90 -17.14
C LYS A 191 15.27 10.13 -17.59
N LEU A 192 14.31 10.84 -18.16
CA LEU A 192 13.05 10.26 -18.60
C LEU A 192 12.53 10.96 -19.87
N VAL A 193 11.51 10.38 -20.49
CA VAL A 193 10.81 10.97 -21.63
C VAL A 193 9.31 11.08 -21.30
N VAL A 194 8.73 12.27 -21.42
CA VAL A 194 7.28 12.51 -21.28
C VAL A 194 6.74 13.05 -22.59
N ASP A 195 5.74 12.40 -23.18
CA ASP A 195 5.13 12.81 -24.45
C ASP A 195 6.17 13.09 -25.57
N GLY A 196 7.22 12.29 -25.63
CA GLY A 196 8.33 12.43 -26.59
C GLY A 196 9.37 13.49 -26.24
N THR A 197 9.19 14.25 -25.14
CA THR A 197 10.13 15.26 -24.67
C THR A 197 11.11 14.65 -23.66
N PRO A 198 12.42 14.63 -23.96
CA PRO A 198 13.43 14.13 -23.02
C PRO A 198 13.71 15.15 -21.92
N GLU A 199 13.69 14.68 -20.68
CA GLU A 199 14.01 15.44 -19.47
C GLU A 199 15.25 14.87 -18.79
N LEU A 200 16.10 15.76 -18.29
CA LEU A 200 17.25 15.42 -17.45
C LEU A 200 17.27 16.38 -16.26
N THR A 201 17.02 15.84 -15.07
CA THR A 201 16.91 16.64 -13.85
C THR A 201 17.86 16.15 -12.79
N VAL A 202 18.34 17.10 -11.98
CA VAL A 202 19.19 16.84 -10.81
C VAL A 202 18.56 17.53 -9.60
N ALA A 203 18.61 16.85 -8.46
CA ALA A 203 18.21 17.36 -7.16
C ALA A 203 19.10 16.82 -6.03
N GLU A 204 19.24 17.64 -4.98
CA GLU A 204 19.81 17.23 -3.71
C GLU A 204 18.69 17.04 -2.67
N GLY A 205 18.87 16.13 -1.72
CA GLY A 205 17.83 15.82 -0.74
C GLY A 205 18.36 15.23 0.56
N HIS A 206 17.45 15.01 1.51
CA HIS A 206 17.72 14.36 2.79
C HIS A 206 17.73 12.83 2.62
N GLY A 207 18.78 12.32 1.98
CA GLY A 207 18.92 10.90 1.65
C GLY A 207 18.74 10.62 0.15
N VAL A 208 19.27 9.48 -0.30
CA VAL A 208 19.24 9.09 -1.73
C VAL A 208 17.83 8.94 -2.28
N VAL A 209 16.90 8.40 -1.49
CA VAL A 209 15.49 8.22 -1.91
C VAL A 209 14.78 9.57 -2.04
N ASN A 210 15.04 10.51 -1.14
CA ASN A 210 14.46 11.85 -1.22
C ASN A 210 15.06 12.64 -2.41
N ALA A 211 16.36 12.54 -2.66
CA ALA A 211 16.97 13.15 -3.83
C ALA A 211 16.36 12.61 -5.14
N LEU A 212 16.13 11.29 -5.23
CA LEU A 212 15.45 10.65 -6.36
C LEU A 212 14.02 11.14 -6.55
N ASP A 213 13.24 11.23 -5.46
CA ASP A 213 11.87 11.77 -5.50
C ASP A 213 11.84 13.23 -5.99
N LEU A 214 12.72 14.07 -5.47
CA LEU A 214 12.81 15.47 -5.88
C LEU A 214 13.23 15.63 -7.34
N ALA A 215 14.19 14.83 -7.82
CA ALA A 215 14.59 14.83 -9.22
C ALA A 215 13.44 14.36 -10.13
N LEU A 216 12.80 13.24 -9.79
CA LEU A 216 11.65 12.72 -10.53
C LEU A 216 10.51 13.75 -10.61
N ARG A 217 10.14 14.37 -9.49
CA ARG A 217 9.10 15.40 -9.44
C ARG A 217 9.49 16.63 -10.25
N LYS A 218 10.74 17.06 -10.19
CA LYS A 218 11.24 18.18 -10.99
C LYS A 218 11.09 17.93 -12.49
N ALA A 219 11.25 16.70 -12.95
CA ALA A 219 11.03 16.31 -14.35
C ALA A 219 9.54 16.20 -14.71
N LEU A 220 8.70 15.72 -13.80
CA LEU A 220 7.29 15.41 -14.10
C LEU A 220 6.31 16.55 -13.84
N LEU A 221 6.57 17.43 -12.87
CA LEU A 221 5.65 18.54 -12.50
C LEU A 221 5.28 19.47 -13.66
N PRO A 222 6.16 19.79 -14.63
CA PRO A 222 5.79 20.59 -15.80
C PRO A 222 4.71 19.95 -16.68
N PHE A 223 4.65 18.61 -16.70
CA PHE A 223 3.71 17.83 -17.53
C PHE A 223 2.48 17.38 -16.74
N TYR A 224 2.66 17.07 -15.46
CA TYR A 224 1.63 16.59 -14.54
C TYR A 224 1.63 17.39 -13.23
N PRO A 225 1.18 18.66 -13.22
CA PRO A 225 1.17 19.50 -12.01
C PRO A 225 0.42 18.86 -10.83
N GLU A 226 -0.57 18.01 -11.11
CA GLU A 226 -1.38 17.31 -10.13
C GLU A 226 -0.58 16.37 -9.20
N ILE A 227 0.63 15.91 -9.59
CA ILE A 227 1.45 15.06 -8.71
C ILE A 227 1.94 15.81 -7.47
N ALA A 228 1.84 17.15 -7.45
CA ALA A 228 2.12 17.97 -6.28
C ALA A 228 1.21 17.62 -5.08
N GLU A 229 0.02 17.07 -5.33
CA GLU A 229 -0.91 16.63 -4.29
C GLU A 229 -0.46 15.31 -3.63
N VAL A 230 0.44 14.56 -4.28
CA VAL A 230 0.88 13.25 -3.81
C VAL A 230 1.99 13.39 -2.78
N SER A 231 1.77 12.84 -1.58
CA SER A 231 2.77 12.74 -0.52
C SER A 231 2.96 11.29 -0.05
N LEU A 232 4.13 11.00 0.51
CA LEU A 232 4.47 9.69 1.06
C LEU A 232 4.21 9.70 2.57
N VAL A 233 3.43 8.73 3.07
CA VAL A 233 3.00 8.66 4.48
C VAL A 233 3.59 7.48 5.24
N ASP A 234 4.12 6.46 4.56
CA ASP A 234 4.78 5.32 5.20
C ASP A 234 5.86 4.74 4.26
N TYR A 235 7.00 4.35 4.84
CA TYR A 235 8.14 3.77 4.13
C TYR A 235 8.71 2.62 4.96
N LYS A 236 8.70 1.40 4.42
CA LYS A 236 9.13 0.18 5.13
C LYS A 236 10.08 -0.66 4.31
N VAL A 237 11.26 -0.90 4.86
CA VAL A 237 12.26 -1.81 4.29
C VAL A 237 12.22 -3.15 5.02
N ARG A 238 12.24 -4.25 4.27
CA ARG A 238 12.30 -5.61 4.78
C ARG A 238 13.36 -6.39 4.01
N ILE A 239 14.28 -7.03 4.73
CA ILE A 239 15.18 -8.02 4.18
C ILE A 239 14.42 -9.34 4.11
N LEU A 240 14.44 -10.00 2.95
CA LEU A 240 13.66 -11.20 2.71
C LEU A 240 14.38 -12.48 3.17
N ASP A 241 15.68 -12.57 2.90
CA ASP A 241 16.51 -13.69 3.31
C ASP A 241 17.69 -13.18 4.15
N GLY A 242 17.76 -13.59 5.43
CA GLY A 242 18.83 -13.16 6.33
C GLY A 242 20.17 -13.85 6.08
N HIS A 243 20.21 -14.92 5.29
CA HIS A 243 21.42 -15.72 5.08
C HIS A 243 22.46 -15.00 4.22
N ASP A 244 22.03 -14.21 3.23
CA ASP A 244 22.91 -13.48 2.31
C ASP A 244 23.43 -12.15 2.90
N ALA A 245 23.12 -11.86 4.17
CA ALA A 245 23.56 -10.68 4.91
C ALA A 245 23.40 -9.37 4.11
N THR A 246 24.49 -8.72 3.72
CA THR A 246 24.45 -7.43 3.00
C THR A 246 24.11 -7.57 1.51
N ALA A 247 24.11 -8.78 0.95
CA ALA A 247 23.68 -9.07 -0.41
C ALA A 247 22.21 -9.51 -0.48
N ALA A 248 21.53 -9.54 0.67
CA ALA A 248 20.18 -10.03 0.76
C ALA A 248 19.18 -9.17 -0.03
N LYS A 249 18.26 -9.87 -0.70
CA LYS A 249 17.18 -9.24 -1.43
C LYS A 249 16.32 -8.38 -0.50
N THR A 250 16.12 -7.14 -0.92
CA THR A 250 15.41 -6.12 -0.17
C THR A 250 14.05 -5.86 -0.79
N ARG A 251 13.01 -5.89 0.04
CA ARG A 251 11.67 -5.42 -0.30
C ARG A 251 11.41 -4.06 0.35
N VAL A 252 10.98 -3.10 -0.45
CA VAL A 252 10.54 -1.78 0.02
C VAL A 252 9.06 -1.61 -0.26
N LEU A 253 8.30 -1.24 0.76
CA LEU A 253 6.89 -0.86 0.68
C LEU A 253 6.77 0.65 0.92
N ILE A 254 6.12 1.34 -0.01
CA ILE A 254 5.77 2.76 0.09
C ILE A 254 4.26 2.89 0.17
N VAL A 255 3.76 3.74 1.06
CA VAL A 255 2.35 4.17 1.05
C VAL A 255 2.31 5.65 0.69
N SER A 256 1.59 5.95 -0.38
CA SER A 256 1.35 7.31 -0.86
C SER A 256 -0.11 7.71 -0.61
N THR A 257 -0.34 9.02 -0.54
CA THR A 257 -1.66 9.63 -0.40
C THR A 257 -1.79 10.87 -1.29
N ASP A 258 -3.00 11.14 -1.78
CA ASP A 258 -3.41 12.40 -2.41
C ASP A 258 -4.26 13.26 -1.46
N GLY A 259 -4.27 12.93 -0.17
CA GLY A 259 -5.11 13.55 0.85
C GLY A 259 -6.53 13.01 0.92
N GLN A 260 -6.97 12.18 -0.05
CA GLN A 260 -8.28 11.52 -0.04
C GLN A 260 -8.16 10.01 0.12
N ARG A 261 -7.18 9.40 -0.56
CA ARG A 261 -7.01 7.95 -0.62
C ARG A 261 -5.55 7.60 -0.39
N ASN A 262 -5.33 6.45 0.24
CA ASN A 262 -4.01 5.87 0.41
C ASN A 262 -3.82 4.70 -0.54
N TRP A 263 -2.63 4.54 -1.11
CA TRP A 263 -2.27 3.36 -1.89
C TRP A 263 -0.85 2.92 -1.58
N GLY A 264 -0.65 1.61 -1.51
CA GLY A 264 0.64 0.99 -1.29
C GLY A 264 1.25 0.46 -2.57
N THR A 265 2.55 0.66 -2.75
CA THR A 265 3.37 0.12 -3.84
C THR A 265 4.61 -0.56 -3.29
N VAL A 266 5.13 -1.53 -4.03
CA VAL A 266 6.25 -2.37 -3.59
C VAL A 266 7.30 -2.49 -4.68
N GLY A 267 8.55 -2.40 -4.29
CA GLY A 267 9.70 -2.69 -5.12
C GLY A 267 10.57 -3.73 -4.43
N VAL A 268 11.16 -4.62 -5.23
CA VAL A 268 12.05 -5.67 -4.74
C VAL A 268 13.29 -5.70 -5.60
N SER A 269 14.45 -5.64 -4.95
CA SER A 269 15.76 -5.68 -5.60
C SER A 269 16.82 -6.07 -4.59
N ASP A 270 17.95 -6.58 -5.06
CA ASP A 270 19.14 -6.80 -4.23
C ASP A 270 19.78 -5.45 -3.81
N ASN A 271 19.39 -4.36 -4.48
CA ASN A 271 19.78 -3.00 -4.12
C ASN A 271 18.60 -2.24 -3.48
N ILE A 272 18.78 -1.76 -2.24
CA ILE A 272 17.78 -0.97 -1.52
C ILE A 272 17.35 0.31 -2.25
N ILE A 273 18.26 0.95 -3.00
CA ILE A 273 17.98 2.15 -3.79
C ILE A 273 17.03 1.80 -4.93
N GLU A 274 17.33 0.73 -5.68
CA GLU A 274 16.47 0.24 -6.78
C GLU A 274 15.10 -0.21 -6.25
N ALA A 275 15.05 -0.97 -5.15
CA ALA A 275 13.79 -1.39 -4.54
C ALA A 275 12.94 -0.18 -4.11
N SER A 276 13.58 0.86 -3.56
CA SER A 276 12.90 2.11 -3.19
C SER A 276 12.41 2.87 -4.42
N TRP A 277 13.23 2.92 -5.45
CA TRP A 277 12.93 3.60 -6.70
C TRP A 277 11.74 3.00 -7.42
N LEU A 278 11.71 1.67 -7.57
CA LEU A 278 10.58 0.95 -8.17
C LEU A 278 9.27 1.24 -7.43
N ALA A 279 9.27 1.13 -6.10
CA ALA A 279 8.10 1.41 -5.28
C ALA A 279 7.61 2.88 -5.44
N LEU A 280 8.56 3.82 -5.48
CA LEU A 280 8.27 5.25 -5.59
C LEU A 280 7.67 5.60 -6.95
N VAL A 281 8.29 5.12 -8.03
CA VAL A 281 7.84 5.33 -9.41
C VAL A 281 6.45 4.73 -9.62
N ASP A 282 6.22 3.49 -9.19
CA ASP A 282 4.89 2.85 -9.22
C ASP A 282 3.85 3.71 -8.47
N GLY A 283 4.25 4.34 -7.36
CA GLY A 283 3.37 5.20 -6.56
C GLY A 283 2.84 6.39 -7.35
N ILE A 284 3.72 7.06 -8.10
CA ILE A 284 3.37 8.20 -8.96
C ILE A 284 2.64 7.74 -10.23
N ASP A 285 3.12 6.67 -10.87
CA ASP A 285 2.49 6.07 -12.06
C ASP A 285 1.02 5.74 -11.78
N LEU A 286 0.72 5.06 -10.68
CA LEU A 286 -0.65 4.70 -10.34
C LEU A 286 -1.56 5.91 -10.16
N PHE A 287 -1.06 6.97 -9.53
CA PHE A 287 -1.84 8.20 -9.37
C PHE A 287 -2.23 8.78 -10.73
N LEU A 288 -1.29 8.84 -11.68
CA LEU A 288 -1.54 9.29 -13.05
C LEU A 288 -2.51 8.35 -13.80
N GLN A 289 -2.39 7.03 -13.64
CA GLN A 289 -3.34 6.06 -14.22
C GLN A 289 -4.78 6.34 -13.77
N ARG A 290 -4.96 6.60 -12.46
CA ARG A 290 -6.30 6.83 -11.87
C ARG A 290 -6.90 8.17 -12.26
N ARG A 291 -6.08 9.22 -12.39
CA ARG A 291 -6.51 10.54 -12.89
C ARG A 291 -7.01 10.45 -14.32
N LYS A 292 -6.27 9.77 -15.19
CA LYS A 292 -6.68 9.56 -16.58
C LYS A 292 -8.02 8.81 -16.70
N ALA A 293 -8.29 7.85 -15.83
CA ALA A 293 -9.55 7.11 -15.81
C ALA A 293 -10.75 7.91 -15.26
N SER A 294 -10.50 9.06 -14.61
CA SER A 294 -11.54 9.93 -14.06
C SER A 294 -11.94 11.07 -15.00
N ASN A 295 -11.21 11.27 -16.10
CA ASN A 295 -11.51 12.18 -17.20
C ASN A 295 -12.17 11.43 -18.36
#